data_AF-A0A4Q3N7R9-F1
#
_entry.id   AF-A0A4Q3N7R9-F1
#
_cell.length_a   1.000
_cell.length_b   1.000
_cell.length_c   1.000
_cell.angle_alpha   90.00
_cell.angle_beta   90.00
_cell.angle_gamma   90.00
#
_symmetry.space_group_name_H-M   'P 1'
#
loop_
_entity.id
_entity.type
_entity.pdbx_description
1 polymer ?
#
loop_
_entity_poly.entity_id
_entity_poly.type
_entity_poly.pdbx_seq_one_letter_code
_entity_poly.pdbx_strand_id
1 'polypeptide(L)'
;GWLTGPQMIDGLALGETTPGPLIMVVAFVAFVGGWTREVLGPDALFQGAALAALLVTWFTFLPSFIFILAGGPLVESTHGKLWFTAPLAAITAAVVGVIASLALFFIAHVAFPAGAGAEFPSNVAWPAVAIMMAASVALLRYKVGVIPVIAACGLAGLVLRLTGLA
;
A
#
# COMPACT_ATOMS: atom_id res chain seq x y z
N GLY A 1 3.20 -2.78 -18.45
CA GLY A 1 2.29 -2.83 -17.29
C GLY A 1 1.54 -1.51 -17.18
N TRP A 2 0.69 -1.34 -16.16
CA TRP A 2 0.04 -0.06 -15.85
C TRP A 2 0.93 0.86 -15.02
N LEU A 3 1.78 0.27 -14.17
CA LEU A 3 2.81 0.94 -13.37
C LEU A 3 4.15 0.22 -13.50
N THR A 4 5.23 0.97 -13.26
CA THR A 4 6.56 0.42 -12.98
C THR A 4 6.70 0.06 -11.49
N GLY A 5 7.71 -0.75 -11.15
CA GLY A 5 8.00 -1.11 -9.76
C GLY A 5 8.17 0.11 -8.83
N PRO A 6 8.98 1.12 -9.20
CA PRO A 6 9.10 2.35 -8.43
C PRO A 6 7.77 3.10 -8.25
N GLN A 7 6.95 3.22 -9.31
CA GLN A 7 5.66 3.91 -9.22
C GLN A 7 4.67 3.17 -8.30
N MET A 8 4.74 1.84 -8.22
CA MET A 8 3.93 1.07 -7.28
C MET A 8 4.33 1.39 -5.83
N ILE A 9 5.63 1.53 -5.56
CA ILE A 9 6.14 1.92 -4.23
C ILE A 9 5.67 3.33 -3.88
N ASP A 10 5.70 4.28 -4.83
CA ASP A 10 5.19 5.64 -4.62
C ASP A 10 3.70 5.64 -4.28
N GLY A 11 2.90 4.84 -5.00
CA GLY A 11 1.47 4.68 -4.73
C GLY A 11 1.22 4.12 -3.32
N LEU A 12 1.96 3.09 -2.91
CA LEU A 12 1.86 2.52 -1.57
C LEU A 12 2.26 3.54 -0.49
N ALA A 13 3.37 4.25 -0.69
CA ALA A 13 3.84 5.28 0.23
C ALA A 13 2.78 6.38 0.43
N LEU A 14 2.13 6.81 -0.66
CA LEU A 14 1.00 7.76 -0.61
C LEU A 14 -0.15 7.23 0.24
N GLY A 15 -0.50 5.94 0.09
CA GLY A 15 -1.53 5.27 0.91
C GLY A 15 -1.26 5.35 2.41
N GLU A 16 0.00 5.15 2.82
CA GLU A 16 0.42 5.14 4.23
C GLU A 16 0.46 6.55 4.89
N THR A 17 0.29 7.63 4.12
CA THR A 17 0.35 9.00 4.67
C THR A 17 -0.91 9.43 5.43
N THR A 18 -2.05 8.72 5.29
CA THR A 18 -3.32 9.10 5.94
C THR A 18 -4.17 7.87 6.34
N PRO A 19 -5.10 7.99 7.32
CA PRO A 19 -5.92 6.86 7.79
C PRO A 19 -7.02 6.37 6.82
N GLY A 20 -6.98 6.74 5.52
CA GLY A 20 -7.95 6.33 4.48
C GLY A 20 -7.29 5.69 3.24
N PRO A 21 -6.41 4.68 3.41
CA PRO A 21 -5.23 4.46 2.57
C PRO A 21 -5.53 3.97 1.15
N LEU A 22 -6.61 3.20 0.97
CA LEU A 22 -6.82 2.43 -0.26
C LEU A 22 -7.38 3.27 -1.42
N ILE A 23 -8.10 4.34 -1.09
CA ILE A 23 -8.65 5.27 -2.10
C ILE A 23 -7.55 5.96 -2.87
N MET A 24 -6.58 6.51 -2.13
CA MET A 24 -5.53 7.34 -2.69
C MET A 24 -4.60 6.52 -3.59
N VAL A 25 -4.26 5.28 -3.21
CA VAL A 25 -3.39 4.40 -4.00
C VAL A 25 -4.04 4.08 -5.35
N VAL A 26 -5.32 3.66 -5.36
CA VAL A 26 -6.00 3.22 -6.57
C VAL A 26 -6.31 4.40 -7.50
N ALA A 27 -6.64 5.57 -6.94
CA ALA A 27 -6.78 6.81 -7.72
C ALA A 27 -5.44 7.25 -8.34
N PHE A 28 -4.32 7.11 -7.61
CA PHE A 28 -2.98 7.37 -8.13
C PHE A 28 -2.60 6.41 -9.27
N VAL A 29 -2.83 5.11 -9.09
CA VAL A 29 -2.59 4.08 -10.13
C VAL A 29 -3.37 4.42 -11.39
N ALA A 30 -4.65 4.80 -11.25
CA ALA A 30 -5.51 5.19 -12.35
C ALA A 30 -5.03 6.48 -13.04
N PHE A 31 -4.58 7.47 -12.27
CA PHE A 31 -4.01 8.71 -12.81
C PHE A 31 -2.76 8.43 -13.66
N VAL A 32 -1.78 7.70 -13.11
CA VAL A 32 -0.54 7.35 -13.83
C VAL A 32 -0.83 6.47 -15.04
N GLY A 33 -1.77 5.53 -14.92
CA GLY A 33 -2.26 4.74 -16.04
C GLY A 33 -2.88 5.60 -17.14
N GLY A 34 -3.70 6.58 -16.77
CA GLY A 34 -4.32 7.51 -17.73
C GLY A 34 -3.32 8.44 -18.40
N TRP A 35 -2.33 8.91 -17.65
CA TRP A 35 -1.23 9.72 -18.17
C TRP A 35 -0.36 8.94 -19.16
N THR A 36 0.09 7.75 -18.77
CA THR A 36 1.03 6.94 -19.58
C THR A 36 0.38 6.33 -20.82
N ARG A 37 -0.94 6.14 -20.81
CA ARG A 37 -1.69 5.61 -21.95
C ARG A 37 -2.33 6.68 -22.82
N GLU A 38 -2.17 7.95 -22.47
CA GLU A 38 -2.68 9.09 -23.24
C GLU A 38 -4.16 8.92 -23.62
N VAL A 39 -5.02 8.59 -22.65
CA VAL A 39 -6.41 8.14 -22.92
C VAL A 39 -7.26 9.18 -23.68
N LEU A 40 -6.87 10.46 -23.61
CA LEU A 40 -7.49 11.56 -24.36
C LEU A 40 -6.55 12.19 -25.41
N GLY A 41 -5.44 11.51 -25.73
CA GLY A 41 -4.39 11.98 -26.64
C GLY A 41 -3.25 12.74 -25.95
N PRO A 42 -2.16 13.00 -26.70
CA PRO A 42 -0.92 13.59 -26.17
C PRO A 42 -1.08 15.06 -25.74
N ASP A 43 -2.06 15.78 -26.29
CA ASP A 43 -2.29 17.19 -25.96
C ASP A 43 -3.10 17.38 -24.66
N ALA A 44 -3.69 16.30 -24.14
CA ALA A 44 -4.64 16.33 -23.02
C ALA A 44 -4.28 15.36 -21.89
N LEU A 45 -2.97 15.14 -21.64
CA LEU A 45 -2.47 14.16 -20.66
C LEU A 45 -3.09 14.32 -19.27
N PHE A 46 -3.12 15.55 -18.74
CA PHE A 46 -3.69 15.80 -17.43
C PHE A 46 -5.19 15.50 -17.38
N GLN A 47 -5.94 15.89 -18.40
CA GLN A 47 -7.38 15.64 -18.48
C GLN A 47 -7.67 14.14 -18.56
N GLY A 48 -6.87 13.39 -19.35
CA GLY A 48 -6.99 11.94 -19.46
C GLY A 48 -6.65 11.23 -18.14
N ALA A 49 -5.60 11.67 -17.47
CA ALA A 49 -5.21 11.16 -16.16
C ALA A 49 -6.26 11.47 -15.07
N ALA A 50 -6.76 12.70 -15.03
CA ALA A 50 -7.80 13.11 -14.09
C ALA A 50 -9.13 12.37 -14.33
N LEU A 51 -9.52 12.18 -15.59
CA LEU A 51 -10.69 11.39 -15.96
C LEU A 51 -10.54 9.94 -15.51
N ALA A 52 -9.40 9.32 -15.75
CA ALA A 52 -9.12 7.95 -15.30
C ALA A 52 -9.19 7.83 -13.77
N ALA A 53 -8.59 8.76 -13.04
CA ALA A 53 -8.65 8.81 -11.58
C ALA A 53 -10.08 8.99 -11.05
N LEU A 54 -10.88 9.88 -11.66
CA LEU A 54 -12.28 10.11 -11.31
C LEU A 54 -13.15 8.88 -11.57
N LEU A 55 -13.02 8.28 -12.75
CA LEU A 55 -13.77 7.08 -13.11
C LEU A 55 -13.47 5.93 -12.16
N VAL A 56 -12.19 5.66 -11.89
CA VAL A 56 -11.82 4.59 -10.96
C VAL A 56 -12.33 4.90 -9.56
N THR A 57 -12.13 6.11 -9.04
CA THR A 57 -12.64 6.52 -7.72
C THR A 57 -14.15 6.32 -7.62
N TRP A 58 -14.90 6.73 -8.65
CA TRP A 58 -16.34 6.56 -8.72
C TRP A 58 -16.74 5.09 -8.63
N PHE A 59 -16.20 4.25 -9.51
CA PHE A 59 -16.62 2.86 -9.61
C PHE A 59 -16.07 1.95 -8.49
N THR A 60 -14.95 2.28 -7.86
CA THR A 60 -14.42 1.49 -6.76
C THR A 60 -14.98 1.90 -5.40
N PHE A 61 -15.28 3.19 -5.18
CA PHE A 61 -15.66 3.67 -3.84
C PHE A 61 -17.11 4.01 -3.68
N LEU A 62 -17.77 4.62 -4.69
CA LEU A 62 -19.16 5.00 -4.53
C LEU A 62 -20.07 3.78 -4.27
N PRO A 63 -19.94 2.65 -5.00
CA PRO A 63 -20.70 1.44 -4.68
C PRO A 63 -20.40 0.91 -3.28
N SER A 64 -19.13 0.90 -2.86
CA SER A 64 -18.74 0.44 -1.52
C SER A 64 -19.34 1.30 -0.41
N PHE A 65 -19.35 2.62 -0.55
CA PHE A 65 -20.01 3.51 0.41
C PHE A 65 -21.52 3.27 0.45
N ILE A 66 -22.16 3.07 -0.70
CA ILE A 66 -23.58 2.72 -0.77
C ILE A 66 -23.82 1.40 -0.02
N PHE A 67 -23.02 0.36 -0.25
CA PHE A 67 -23.18 -0.93 0.44
C PHE A 67 -22.93 -0.83 1.94
N ILE A 68 -21.94 -0.06 2.39
CA ILE A 68 -21.65 0.11 3.82
C ILE A 68 -22.79 0.88 4.50
N LEU A 69 -23.24 1.99 3.91
CA LEU A 69 -24.29 2.83 4.49
C LEU A 69 -25.66 2.14 4.43
N ALA A 70 -26.01 1.52 3.30
CA ALA A 70 -27.25 0.77 3.16
C ALA A 70 -27.23 -0.56 3.92
N GLY A 71 -26.06 -1.18 4.08
CA GLY A 71 -25.85 -2.42 4.81
C GLY A 71 -25.73 -2.23 6.33
N GLY A 72 -25.45 -1.01 6.81
CA GLY A 72 -25.34 -0.71 8.25
C GLY A 72 -26.52 -1.21 9.09
N PRO A 73 -27.79 -0.93 8.72
CA PRO A 73 -28.96 -1.45 9.43
C PRO A 73 -29.04 -2.98 9.44
N LEU A 74 -28.60 -3.64 8.36
CA LEU A 74 -28.59 -5.10 8.26
C LEU A 74 -27.51 -5.71 9.16
N VAL A 75 -26.32 -5.12 9.18
CA VAL A 75 -25.22 -5.52 10.07
C VAL A 75 -25.62 -5.36 11.53
N GLU A 76 -26.24 -4.24 11.92
CA GLU A 76 -26.69 -4.02 13.29
C GLU A 76 -27.76 -5.04 13.73
N SER A 77 -28.70 -5.37 12.83
CA SER A 77 -29.76 -6.37 13.10
C SER A 77 -29.26 -7.82 13.28
N THR A 78 -28.01 -8.08 12.92
CA THR A 78 -27.37 -9.41 13.02
C THR A 78 -26.38 -9.51 14.18
N HIS A 79 -26.18 -8.43 14.92
CA HIS A 79 -25.30 -8.39 16.09
C HIS A 79 -25.82 -9.33 17.20
N GLY A 80 -24.94 -10.21 17.71
CA GLY A 80 -25.28 -11.18 18.77
C GLY A 80 -25.78 -12.57 18.29
N LYS A 81 -25.89 -12.83 16.98
CA LYS A 81 -26.21 -14.16 16.44
C LYS A 81 -24.92 -14.94 16.13
N LEU A 82 -24.64 -15.99 16.92
CA LEU A 82 -23.46 -16.87 16.80
C LEU A 82 -23.18 -17.40 15.38
N TRP A 83 -24.22 -17.57 14.55
CA TRP A 83 -24.10 -18.01 13.15
C TRP A 83 -23.38 -17.02 12.24
N PHE A 84 -23.34 -15.72 12.58
CA PHE A 84 -22.66 -14.68 11.81
C PHE A 84 -21.25 -14.37 12.33
N THR A 85 -20.95 -14.72 13.58
CA THR A 85 -19.64 -14.44 14.19
C THR A 85 -18.53 -15.32 13.60
N ALA A 86 -18.80 -16.60 13.34
CA ALA A 86 -17.79 -17.52 12.81
C ALA A 86 -17.32 -17.16 11.38
N PRO A 87 -18.20 -16.86 10.40
CA PRO A 87 -17.78 -16.36 9.09
C PRO A 87 -17.00 -15.04 9.16
N LEU A 88 -17.42 -14.11 10.02
CA LEU A 88 -16.75 -12.82 10.17
C LEU A 88 -15.34 -12.95 10.78
N ALA A 89 -15.18 -13.87 11.73
CA ALA A 89 -13.87 -14.21 12.30
C ALA A 89 -12.97 -14.87 11.25
N ALA A 90 -13.50 -15.76 10.40
CA ALA A 90 -12.75 -16.36 9.30
C ALA A 90 -12.27 -15.32 8.27
N ILE A 91 -13.11 -14.34 7.93
CA ILE A 91 -12.73 -13.22 7.07
C ILE A 91 -11.59 -12.42 7.73
N THR A 92 -11.71 -12.10 9.01
CA THR A 92 -10.67 -11.35 9.76
C THR A 92 -9.33 -12.11 9.75
N ALA A 93 -9.35 -13.42 10.00
CA ALA A 93 -8.16 -14.26 9.97
C ALA A 93 -7.52 -14.31 8.57
N ALA A 94 -8.34 -14.41 7.51
CA ALA A 94 -7.86 -14.37 6.13
C ALA A 94 -7.19 -13.03 5.80
N VAL A 95 -7.78 -11.91 6.21
CA VAL A 95 -7.21 -10.57 6.01
C VAL A 95 -5.86 -10.43 6.72
N VAL A 96 -5.75 -10.87 7.98
CA VAL A 96 -4.47 -10.86 8.71
C VAL A 96 -3.42 -11.72 8.00
N GLY A 97 -3.80 -12.90 7.50
CA GLY A 97 -2.92 -13.76 6.71
C GLY A 97 -2.43 -13.10 5.41
N VAL A 98 -3.32 -12.40 4.70
CA VAL A 98 -2.95 -11.65 3.49
C VAL A 98 -1.98 -10.51 3.82
N ILE A 99 -2.22 -9.76 4.90
CA ILE A 99 -1.31 -8.69 5.35
C ILE A 99 0.07 -9.25 5.68
N ALA A 100 0.13 -10.37 6.42
CA ALA A 100 1.40 -11.02 6.75
C ALA A 100 2.14 -11.52 5.50
N SER A 101 1.42 -12.08 4.52
CA SER A 101 1.98 -12.53 3.25
C SER A 101 2.58 -11.36 2.45
N LEU A 102 1.84 -10.25 2.33
CA LEU A 102 2.33 -9.04 1.66
C LEU A 102 3.54 -8.44 2.38
N ALA A 103 3.55 -8.43 3.71
CA ALA A 103 4.70 -7.98 4.49
C ALA A 103 5.94 -8.82 4.18
N LEU A 104 5.84 -10.15 4.18
CA LEU A 104 6.95 -11.04 3.83
C LEU A 104 7.43 -10.82 2.39
N PHE A 105 6.51 -10.64 1.45
CA PHE A 105 6.82 -10.34 0.06
C PHE A 105 7.66 -9.05 -0.08
N PHE A 106 7.26 -7.98 0.60
CA PHE A 106 8.01 -6.71 0.58
C PHE A 106 9.36 -6.84 1.29
N ILE A 107 9.42 -7.51 2.44
CA ILE A 107 10.69 -7.74 3.16
C ILE A 107 11.69 -8.46 2.25
N ALA A 108 11.26 -9.48 1.51
CA ALA A 108 12.12 -10.19 0.57
C ALA A 108 12.65 -9.27 -0.54
N HIS A 109 11.80 -8.43 -1.14
CA HIS A 109 12.22 -7.50 -2.20
C HIS A 109 13.11 -6.36 -1.70
N VAL A 110 12.88 -5.89 -0.47
CA VAL A 110 13.70 -4.84 0.16
C VAL A 110 15.05 -5.39 0.60
N ALA A 111 15.09 -6.61 1.15
CA ALA A 111 16.32 -7.26 1.56
C ALA A 111 17.17 -7.71 0.37
N PHE A 112 16.54 -8.10 -0.75
CA PHE A 112 17.21 -8.65 -1.94
C PHE A 112 16.78 -7.93 -3.24
N PRO A 113 17.37 -6.76 -3.56
CA PRO A 113 16.97 -5.94 -4.71
C PRO A 113 17.20 -6.59 -6.08
N ALA A 114 18.13 -7.54 -6.18
CA ALA A 114 18.50 -8.22 -7.44
C ALA A 114 17.55 -9.37 -7.85
N GLY A 115 16.47 -9.60 -7.09
CA GLY A 115 15.49 -10.64 -7.35
C GLY A 115 15.87 -11.98 -6.70
N ALA A 116 14.89 -12.60 -6.04
CA ALA A 116 15.00 -13.89 -5.37
C ALA A 116 15.22 -15.10 -6.31
N GLY A 117 15.52 -14.84 -7.60
CA GLY A 117 15.76 -15.85 -8.63
C GLY A 117 17.24 -16.03 -9.02
N ALA A 118 18.15 -15.20 -8.52
CA ALA A 118 19.57 -15.43 -8.69
C ALA A 118 20.05 -16.47 -7.67
N GLU A 119 20.64 -17.54 -8.17
CA GLU A 119 21.31 -18.56 -7.39
C GLU A 119 22.25 -17.89 -6.38
N PHE A 120 21.89 -17.98 -5.09
CA PHE A 120 22.49 -17.31 -3.93
C PHE A 120 22.22 -15.79 -3.77
N PRO A 121 21.60 -15.39 -2.64
CA PRO A 121 21.37 -13.99 -2.31
C PRO A 121 22.68 -13.32 -1.87
N SER A 122 23.52 -12.97 -2.83
CA SER A 122 24.85 -12.38 -2.58
C SER A 122 24.79 -10.86 -2.32
N ASN A 123 23.65 -10.21 -2.56
CA ASN A 123 23.52 -8.76 -2.43
C ASN A 123 22.40 -8.36 -1.46
N VAL A 124 22.62 -8.65 -0.17
CA VAL A 124 21.75 -8.19 0.91
C VAL A 124 21.89 -6.67 1.07
N ALA A 125 20.77 -5.94 1.00
CA ALA A 125 20.74 -4.52 1.30
C ALA A 125 20.77 -4.28 2.82
N TRP A 126 21.96 -4.45 3.44
CA TRP A 126 22.17 -4.27 4.88
C TRP A 126 21.60 -2.95 5.45
N PRO A 127 21.74 -1.79 4.77
CA PRO A 127 21.18 -0.54 5.27
C PRO A 127 19.64 -0.58 5.35
N ALA A 128 18.99 -1.18 4.36
CA ALA A 128 17.53 -1.30 4.33
C ALA A 128 17.01 -2.26 5.42
N VAL A 129 17.70 -3.38 5.62
CA VAL A 129 17.39 -4.33 6.70
C VAL A 129 17.58 -3.69 8.08
N ALA A 130 18.63 -2.88 8.26
CA ALA A 130 18.87 -2.17 9.52
C ALA A 130 17.76 -1.14 9.83
N ILE A 131 17.34 -0.35 8.83
CA ILE A 131 16.22 0.60 8.98
C ILE A 131 14.93 -0.15 9.31
N MET A 132 14.64 -1.25 8.61
CA MET A 132 13.47 -2.09 8.87
C MET A 132 13.45 -2.61 10.31
N MET A 133 14.56 -3.18 10.79
CA MET A 133 14.66 -3.69 12.17
C MET A 133 14.48 -2.57 13.21
N ALA A 134 15.10 -1.41 12.99
CA ALA A 134 14.95 -0.25 13.86
C ALA A 134 13.49 0.24 13.91
N ALA A 135 12.82 0.31 12.75
CA ALA A 135 11.41 0.67 12.64
C ALA A 135 10.49 -0.34 13.35
N SER A 136 10.73 -1.64 13.16
CA SER A 136 9.97 -2.70 13.85
C SER A 136 10.10 -2.57 15.37
N VAL A 137 11.29 -2.30 15.90
CA VAL A 137 11.50 -2.10 17.34
C VAL A 137 10.81 -0.81 17.83
N ALA A 138 10.93 0.30 17.08
CA ALA A 138 10.26 1.55 17.43
C ALA A 138 8.73 1.40 17.53
N LEU A 139 8.13 0.67 16.59
CA LEU A 139 6.68 0.45 16.55
C LEU A 139 6.22 -0.58 17.58
N LEU A 140 6.87 -1.75 17.67
CA LEU A 140 6.41 -2.86 18.51
C LEU A 140 6.79 -2.70 19.99
N ARG A 141 8.03 -2.26 20.27
CA ARG A 141 8.56 -2.19 21.64
C ARG A 141 8.34 -0.84 22.30
N TYR A 142 8.53 0.23 21.54
CA TYR A 142 8.43 1.61 22.04
C TYR A 142 7.09 2.28 21.70
N LYS A 143 6.26 1.66 20.85
CA LYS A 143 4.93 2.16 20.46
C LYS A 143 4.97 3.60 19.94
N VAL A 144 6.06 3.96 19.26
CA VAL A 144 6.20 5.27 18.62
C VAL A 144 5.14 5.40 17.53
N GLY A 145 4.59 6.60 17.33
CA GLY A 145 3.60 6.85 16.30
C GLY A 145 4.11 6.50 14.89
N VAL A 146 3.19 6.09 14.00
CA VAL A 146 3.55 5.66 12.64
C VAL A 146 4.20 6.79 11.84
N ILE A 147 3.63 7.99 11.89
CA ILE A 147 4.11 9.17 11.15
C ILE A 147 5.59 9.50 11.43
N PRO A 148 6.05 9.66 12.69
CA PRO A 148 7.46 9.96 12.96
C PRO A 148 8.40 8.81 12.56
N VAL A 149 7.95 7.55 12.64
CA VAL A 149 8.76 6.40 12.17
C VAL A 149 8.94 6.45 10.66
N ILE A 150 7.87 6.70 9.90
CA ILE A 150 7.96 6.87 8.44
C ILE A 150 8.90 8.02 8.08
N ALA A 151 8.75 9.18 8.74
CA ALA A 151 9.61 10.34 8.49
C ALA A 151 11.09 10.03 8.78
N ALA A 152 11.39 9.37 9.89
CA ALA A 152 12.76 8.97 10.25
C ALA A 152 13.35 7.97 9.25
N CYS A 153 12.57 6.97 8.82
CA CYS A 153 13.00 5.99 7.82
C CYS A 153 13.23 6.65 6.46
N GLY A 154 12.36 7.57 6.05
CA GLY A 154 12.49 8.33 4.80
C GLY A 154 13.74 9.20 4.79
N LEU A 155 14.01 9.91 5.89
CA LEU A 155 15.23 10.72 6.05
C LEU A 155 16.49 9.85 6.05
N ALA A 156 16.48 8.72 6.77
CA ALA A 156 17.59 7.78 6.80
C ALA A 156 17.89 7.23 5.39
N GLY A 157 16.85 6.82 4.65
CA GLY A 157 16.98 6.37 3.27
C GLY A 157 17.50 7.46 2.33
N LEU A 158 17.04 8.70 2.50
CA LEU A 158 17.52 9.85 1.71
C LEU A 158 19.01 10.11 1.96
N VAL A 159 19.44 10.14 3.22
CA VAL A 159 20.85 10.34 3.58
C VAL A 159 21.72 9.24 2.98
N LEU A 160 21.31 7.97 3.12
CA LEU A 160 22.06 6.84 2.55
C LEU A 160 22.23 6.98 1.03
N ARG A 161 21.15 7.33 0.32
CA ARG A 161 21.18 7.54 -1.13
C ARG A 161 22.10 8.71 -1.53
N LEU A 162 22.08 9.81 -0.78
CA LEU A 162 22.94 10.97 -1.05
C LEU A 162 24.42 10.68 -0.78
N THR A 163 24.72 9.79 0.17
CA THR A 163 26.09 9.38 0.51
C THR A 163 26.66 8.26 -0.37
N GLY A 164 25.87 7.69 -1.29
CA GLY A 164 26.30 6.59 -2.16
C GLY A 164 26.47 5.24 -1.45
N LEU A 165 25.94 5.11 -0.23
CA LEU A 165 25.94 3.87 0.54
C LEU A 165 24.74 2.95 0.21
N ALA A 166 23.85 3.41 -0.68
CA ALA A 166 22.65 2.73 -1.16
C ALA A 166 22.41 3.04 -2.64
#